data_AF-R7MDK9-F1
#
_entry.id   AF-R7MDK9-F1
#
_cell.length_a   1.000
_cell.length_b   1.000
_cell.length_c   1.000
_cell.angle_alpha   90.00
_cell.angle_beta   90.00
_cell.angle_gamma   90.00
#
_symmetry.space_group_name_H-M   'P 1'
#
loop_
_entity.id
_entity.type
_entity.pdbx_description
1 polymer ?
#
loop_
_entity_poly.entity_id
_entity_poly.type
_entity_poly.pdbx_seq_one_letter_code
_entity_poly.pdbx_strand_id
1 'polypeptide(L)'
;MLTGDTEESGLTVAKELNLDKAYTQLLPIDKVDKIEDIIEQKTKNKSVIFVGDGINDAPVLTRADVGIAMGGLGSDAAIEAADVVIMDDKPTKVATAIKIAKQTLTIVKENIAFALGIKVLFLILGAFGFVTMWGAVFADVGVTLIAVLNSLRALKIK
;
A
#
# COMPACT_ATOMS: atom_id res chain seq x y z
N MET A 1 9.84 15.00 -6.12
CA MET A 1 10.96 14.98 -5.17
C MET A 1 10.77 16.09 -4.15
N LEU A 2 11.00 15.81 -2.87
CA LEU A 2 11.00 16.80 -1.79
C LEU A 2 12.40 16.72 -1.17
N THR A 3 13.21 17.78 -1.29
CA THR A 3 14.57 17.82 -0.72
C THR A 3 14.83 19.14 0.00
N GLY A 4 15.68 19.08 1.04
CA GLY A 4 16.24 20.25 1.71
C GLY A 4 17.51 20.79 1.04
N ASP A 5 18.02 20.11 0.02
CA ASP A 5 19.23 20.52 -0.70
C ASP A 5 19.03 21.78 -1.55
N THR A 6 20.14 22.34 -2.01
CA THR A 6 20.15 23.51 -2.88
C THR A 6 19.39 23.26 -4.18
N GLU A 7 18.79 24.32 -4.71
CA GLU A 7 18.00 24.28 -5.93
C GLU A 7 18.79 23.72 -7.12
N GLU A 8 20.07 24.07 -7.24
CA GLU A 8 20.95 23.60 -8.31
C GLU A 8 21.16 22.07 -8.28
N SER A 9 21.44 21.50 -7.10
CA SER A 9 21.62 20.05 -6.94
C SER A 9 20.31 19.30 -7.15
N GLY A 10 19.23 19.77 -6.51
CA GLY A 10 17.93 19.12 -6.57
C GLY A 10 17.31 19.14 -7.98
N LEU A 11 17.43 20.25 -8.73
CA LEU A 11 16.94 20.31 -10.11
C LEU A 11 17.78 19.45 -11.07
N THR A 12 19.09 19.35 -10.85
CA THR A 12 19.96 18.51 -11.69
C THR A 12 19.58 17.05 -11.56
N VAL A 13 19.46 16.54 -10.33
CA VAL A 13 19.04 15.16 -10.06
C VAL A 13 17.61 14.90 -10.56
N ALA A 14 16.70 15.85 -10.38
CA ALA A 14 15.32 15.72 -10.86
C ALA A 14 15.24 15.61 -12.39
N LYS A 15 16.11 16.32 -13.12
CA LYS A 15 16.21 16.23 -14.59
C LYS A 15 16.80 14.90 -15.03
N GLU A 16 17.85 14.41 -14.40
CA GLU A 16 18.43 13.10 -14.72
C GLU A 16 17.42 11.95 -14.52
N LEU A 17 16.61 12.05 -13.46
CA LEU A 17 15.59 11.06 -13.12
C LEU A 17 14.24 11.27 -13.84
N ASN A 18 14.11 12.32 -14.68
CA ASN A 18 12.88 12.69 -15.39
C ASN A 18 11.64 12.78 -14.46
N LEU A 19 11.77 13.48 -13.35
CA LEU A 19 10.68 13.64 -12.38
C LEU A 19 9.69 14.75 -12.81
N ASP A 20 8.39 14.52 -12.62
CA ASP A 20 7.35 15.48 -12.99
C ASP A 20 7.43 16.80 -12.19
N LYS A 21 7.75 16.70 -10.91
CA LYS A 21 7.85 17.83 -9.98
C LYS A 21 8.95 17.59 -8.95
N ALA A 22 9.78 18.59 -8.72
CA ALA A 22 10.78 18.63 -7.67
C ALA A 22 10.66 19.94 -6.89
N TYR A 23 10.66 19.84 -5.56
CA TYR A 23 10.69 20.97 -4.64
C TYR A 23 11.98 20.86 -3.83
N THR A 24 12.74 21.94 -3.80
CA THR A 24 14.08 22.02 -3.20
C THR A 24 14.10 23.07 -2.09
N GLN A 25 15.15 23.11 -1.28
CA GLN A 25 15.31 24.04 -0.15
C GLN A 25 14.15 23.99 0.88
N LEU A 26 13.53 22.84 1.06
CA LEU A 26 12.40 22.68 2.00
C LEU A 26 12.89 22.39 3.42
N LEU A 27 12.30 23.08 4.39
CA LEU A 27 12.41 22.70 5.80
C LEU A 27 11.51 21.49 6.12
N PRO A 28 11.73 20.77 7.25
CA PRO A 28 10.88 19.64 7.63
C PRO A 28 9.39 19.99 7.72
N ILE A 29 9.05 21.22 8.15
CA ILE A 29 7.67 21.69 8.23
C ILE A 29 7.07 21.88 6.83
N ASP A 30 7.85 22.48 5.92
CA ASP A 30 7.42 22.73 4.54
C ASP A 30 7.21 21.42 3.77
N LYS A 31 7.97 20.36 4.11
CA LYS A 31 7.75 19.01 3.55
C LYS A 31 6.38 18.45 3.95
N VAL A 32 5.96 18.65 5.20
CA VAL A 32 4.65 18.19 5.70
C VAL A 32 3.53 18.96 4.99
N ASP A 33 3.61 20.28 4.95
CA ASP A 33 2.62 21.13 4.29
C ASP A 33 2.47 20.78 2.80
N LYS A 34 3.59 20.50 2.11
CA LYS A 34 3.55 20.06 0.72
C LYS A 34 2.94 18.68 0.53
N ILE A 35 3.13 17.75 1.48
CA ILE A 35 2.44 16.47 1.44
C ILE A 35 0.94 16.67 1.64
N GLU A 36 0.53 17.51 2.57
CA GLU A 36 -0.90 17.82 2.78
C GLU A 36 -1.51 18.44 1.52
N ASP A 37 -0.85 19.42 0.89
CA ASP A 37 -1.26 19.99 -0.40
C ASP A 37 -1.46 18.90 -1.47
N ILE A 38 -0.51 17.96 -1.58
CA ILE A 38 -0.57 16.87 -2.55
C ILE A 38 -1.72 15.90 -2.20
N ILE A 39 -1.94 15.65 -0.91
CA ILE A 39 -3.01 14.79 -0.43
C ILE A 39 -4.38 15.42 -0.70
N GLU A 40 -4.54 16.72 -0.51
CA GLU A 40 -5.78 17.44 -0.79
C GLU A 40 -6.07 17.55 -2.29
N GLN A 41 -5.03 17.76 -3.11
CA GLN A 41 -5.15 17.82 -4.57
C GLN A 41 -5.33 16.42 -5.19
N LYS A 42 -5.16 15.34 -4.43
CA LYS A 42 -5.29 13.98 -4.97
C LYS A 42 -6.73 13.68 -5.34
N THR A 43 -6.92 13.02 -6.48
CA THR A 43 -8.22 12.43 -6.82
C THR A 43 -8.54 11.34 -5.79
N LYS A 44 -9.80 11.19 -5.37
CA LYS A 44 -10.27 10.21 -4.34
C LYS A 44 -9.78 8.76 -4.48
N ASN A 45 -9.22 8.38 -5.63
CA ASN A 45 -8.76 7.03 -5.95
C ASN A 45 -7.23 6.90 -6.05
N LYS A 46 -6.47 7.92 -5.65
CA LYS A 46 -4.99 7.88 -5.62
C LYS A 46 -4.50 7.87 -4.18
N SER A 47 -3.47 7.07 -3.93
CA SER A 47 -2.74 7.02 -2.66
C SER A 47 -1.37 7.66 -2.83
N VAL A 48 -0.93 8.40 -1.82
CA VAL A 48 0.38 9.04 -1.77
C VAL A 48 1.31 8.17 -0.94
N ILE A 49 2.40 7.74 -1.56
CA ILE A 49 3.46 6.97 -0.89
C ILE A 49 4.64 7.90 -0.71
N PHE A 50 5.13 8.02 0.52
CA PHE A 50 6.36 8.76 0.81
C PHE A 50 7.48 7.78 1.14
N VAL A 51 8.66 8.00 0.56
CA VAL A 51 9.85 7.18 0.78
C VAL A 51 10.95 8.08 1.34
N GLY A 52 11.49 7.73 2.50
CA GLY A 52 12.54 8.50 3.17
C GLY A 52 13.50 7.63 3.97
N ASP A 53 14.61 8.21 4.37
CA ASP A 53 15.68 7.58 5.16
C ASP A 53 15.86 8.22 6.54
N GLY A 54 15.42 9.46 6.74
CA GLY A 54 15.86 10.28 7.87
C GLY A 54 14.91 10.45 9.06
N ILE A 55 15.51 10.76 10.20
CA ILE A 55 14.90 11.31 11.44
C ILE A 55 14.01 12.53 11.14
N ASN A 56 14.42 13.37 10.19
CA ASN A 56 13.73 14.59 9.79
C ASN A 56 12.46 14.33 8.96
N ASP A 57 12.30 13.12 8.44
CA ASP A 57 11.18 12.73 7.59
C ASP A 57 10.13 11.90 8.34
N ALA A 58 10.34 11.59 9.62
CA ALA A 58 9.36 10.87 10.44
C ALA A 58 7.96 11.54 10.47
N PRO A 59 7.82 12.87 10.64
CA PRO A 59 6.50 13.53 10.58
C PRO A 59 5.84 13.41 9.20
N VAL A 60 6.66 13.38 8.14
CA VAL A 60 6.22 13.30 6.75
C VAL A 60 5.77 11.88 6.42
N LEU A 61 6.48 10.87 6.92
CA LEU A 61 6.16 9.45 6.81
C LEU A 61 4.80 9.14 7.44
N THR A 62 4.54 9.62 8.66
CA THR A 62 3.26 9.40 9.35
C THR A 62 2.07 10.14 8.71
N ARG A 63 2.34 11.23 7.97
CA ARG A 63 1.28 12.00 7.30
C ARG A 63 0.92 11.48 5.91
N ALA A 64 1.81 10.74 5.26
CA ALA A 64 1.51 10.09 3.99
C ALA A 64 0.45 8.98 4.17
N ASP A 65 -0.23 8.58 3.08
CA ASP A 65 -1.15 7.42 3.17
C ASP A 65 -0.38 6.11 3.44
N VAL A 66 0.87 6.05 2.97
CA VAL A 66 1.81 4.97 3.23
C VAL A 66 3.22 5.56 3.36
N GLY A 67 3.83 5.41 4.53
CA GLY A 67 5.23 5.76 4.77
C GLY A 67 6.16 4.56 4.54
N ILE A 68 7.20 4.75 3.73
CA ILE A 68 8.24 3.74 3.48
C ILE A 68 9.59 4.26 3.97
N ALA A 69 10.18 3.59 4.95
CA ALA A 69 11.52 3.88 5.44
C ALA A 69 12.57 2.97 4.77
N MET A 70 13.75 3.51 4.47
CA MET A 70 14.93 2.74 4.06
C MET A 70 15.74 2.34 5.31
N GLY A 71 15.96 1.04 5.49
CA GLY A 71 16.35 0.45 6.77
C GLY A 71 17.85 0.19 6.97
N GLY A 72 18.70 0.29 5.94
CA GLY A 72 20.15 0.11 6.12
C GLY A 72 20.85 1.34 6.69
N LEU A 73 20.28 2.52 6.45
CA LEU A 73 20.76 3.83 6.94
C LEU A 73 19.73 4.60 7.76
N GLY A 74 18.52 4.04 7.93
CA GLY A 74 17.40 4.70 8.58
C GLY A 74 17.55 4.81 10.09
N SER A 75 17.28 5.99 10.66
CA SER A 75 17.23 6.15 12.12
C SER A 75 16.06 5.37 12.72
N ASP A 76 16.22 4.88 13.97
CA ASP A 76 15.17 4.15 14.70
C ASP A 76 13.82 4.88 14.68
N ALA A 77 13.83 6.22 14.76
CA ALA A 77 12.63 7.05 14.70
C ALA A 77 11.88 6.98 13.35
N ALA A 78 12.60 6.80 12.23
CA ALA A 78 11.98 6.66 10.91
C ALA A 78 11.40 5.25 10.71
N ILE A 79 12.05 4.24 11.29
CA ILE A 79 11.58 2.85 11.30
C ILE A 79 10.28 2.74 12.12
N GLU A 80 10.22 3.42 13.27
CA GLU A 80 9.05 3.42 14.15
C GLU A 80 7.85 4.19 13.54
N ALA A 81 8.12 5.23 12.76
CA ALA A 81 7.08 6.07 12.15
C ALA A 81 6.55 5.55 10.79
N ALA A 82 7.19 4.55 10.18
CA ALA A 82 6.86 4.06 8.83
C ALA A 82 5.98 2.79 8.85
N ASP A 83 5.10 2.66 7.86
CA ASP A 83 4.26 1.47 7.67
C ASP A 83 5.05 0.29 7.06
N VAL A 84 6.04 0.61 6.23
CA VAL A 84 6.86 -0.38 5.51
C VAL A 84 8.33 -0.02 5.63
N VAL A 85 9.16 -1.00 5.99
CA VAL A 85 10.61 -0.82 6.11
C VAL A 85 11.32 -1.68 5.07
N ILE A 86 12.13 -1.05 4.22
CA ILE A 86 12.95 -1.75 3.23
C ILE A 86 14.35 -1.93 3.81
N MET A 87 14.69 -3.16 4.21
CA MET A 87 15.99 -3.47 4.83
C MET A 87 17.20 -3.35 3.88
N ASP A 88 16.98 -3.42 2.57
CA ASP A 88 18.02 -3.27 1.53
C ASP A 88 17.87 -1.85 0.98
N ASP A 89 18.92 -1.01 0.99
CA ASP A 89 18.86 0.42 0.58
C ASP A 89 18.69 0.62 -0.94
N LYS A 90 17.78 -0.17 -1.56
CA LYS A 90 17.49 -0.20 -2.98
C LYS A 90 16.07 0.32 -3.22
N PRO A 91 15.91 1.52 -3.82
CA PRO A 91 14.61 2.09 -4.17
C PRO A 91 13.77 1.18 -5.08
N THR A 92 14.43 0.33 -5.88
CA THR A 92 13.77 -0.67 -6.75
C THR A 92 12.81 -1.59 -5.99
N LYS A 93 13.08 -1.85 -4.70
CA LYS A 93 12.23 -2.69 -3.85
C LYS A 93 10.88 -2.03 -3.53
N VAL A 94 10.79 -0.71 -3.56
CA VAL A 94 9.51 0.03 -3.43
C VAL A 94 8.57 -0.40 -4.56
N ALA A 95 9.06 -0.47 -5.80
CA ALA A 95 8.26 -0.90 -6.94
C ALA A 95 7.79 -2.36 -6.79
N THR A 96 8.66 -3.24 -6.29
CA THR A 96 8.29 -4.63 -5.98
C THR A 96 7.23 -4.71 -4.89
N ALA A 97 7.36 -3.95 -3.80
CA ALA A 97 6.40 -3.90 -2.71
C ALA A 97 5.01 -3.44 -3.21
N ILE A 98 4.96 -2.39 -4.02
CA ILE A 98 3.72 -1.91 -4.65
C ILE A 98 3.10 -2.99 -5.55
N LYS A 99 3.92 -3.71 -6.33
CA LYS A 99 3.46 -4.80 -7.19
C LYS A 99 2.84 -5.94 -6.39
N ILE A 100 3.51 -6.35 -5.30
CA ILE A 100 3.00 -7.37 -4.38
C ILE A 100 1.67 -6.92 -3.78
N ALA A 101 1.59 -5.70 -3.25
CA ALA A 101 0.38 -5.16 -2.65
C ALA A 101 -0.81 -5.17 -3.63
N LYS A 102 -0.60 -4.74 -4.87
CA LYS A 102 -1.64 -4.75 -5.92
C LYS A 102 -2.12 -6.16 -6.24
N GLN A 103 -1.21 -7.13 -6.37
CA GLN A 103 -1.58 -8.51 -6.66
C GLN A 103 -2.31 -9.16 -5.49
N THR A 104 -1.87 -8.92 -4.25
CA THR A 104 -2.58 -9.38 -3.05
C THR A 104 -3.99 -8.81 -3.00
N LEU A 105 -4.18 -7.52 -3.32
CA LEU A 105 -5.52 -6.90 -3.39
C LEU A 105 -6.43 -7.56 -4.44
N THR A 106 -5.88 -7.97 -5.59
CA THR A 106 -6.65 -8.71 -6.60
C THR A 106 -7.12 -10.05 -6.06
N ILE A 107 -6.24 -10.83 -5.42
CA ILE A 107 -6.58 -12.13 -4.81
C ILE A 107 -7.65 -11.95 -3.72
N VAL A 108 -7.53 -10.92 -2.88
CA VAL A 108 -8.53 -10.60 -1.84
C VAL A 108 -9.89 -10.28 -2.47
N LYS A 109 -9.94 -9.48 -3.53
CA LYS A 109 -11.19 -9.16 -4.23
C LYS A 109 -11.83 -10.40 -4.86
N GLU A 110 -11.04 -11.29 -5.46
CA GLU A 110 -11.52 -12.57 -6.00
C GLU A 110 -12.11 -13.45 -4.89
N ASN A 111 -11.43 -13.57 -3.75
CA ASN A 111 -11.91 -14.34 -2.60
C ASN A 111 -13.21 -13.78 -2.03
N ILE A 112 -13.31 -12.46 -1.86
CA ILE A 112 -14.52 -11.80 -1.37
C ILE A 112 -15.67 -12.01 -2.34
N ALA A 113 -15.44 -11.83 -3.65
CA ALA A 113 -16.46 -12.04 -4.67
C ALA A 113 -16.95 -13.50 -4.70
N PHE A 114 -16.04 -14.47 -4.59
CA PHE A 114 -16.38 -15.89 -4.51
C PHE A 114 -17.20 -16.21 -3.25
N ALA A 115 -16.79 -15.70 -2.10
CA ALA A 115 -17.49 -15.93 -0.84
C ALA A 115 -18.90 -15.32 -0.82
N LEU A 116 -19.03 -14.08 -1.30
CA LEU A 116 -20.34 -13.44 -1.46
C LEU A 116 -21.21 -14.17 -2.49
N GLY A 117 -20.64 -14.61 -3.61
CA GLY A 117 -21.36 -15.34 -4.65
C GLY A 117 -22.02 -16.61 -4.11
N ILE A 118 -21.28 -17.39 -3.32
CA ILE A 118 -21.83 -18.61 -2.71
C ILE A 118 -22.87 -18.28 -1.65
N LYS A 119 -22.63 -17.27 -0.81
CA LYS A 119 -23.63 -16.84 0.20
C LYS A 119 -24.95 -16.40 -0.45
N VAL A 120 -24.89 -15.63 -1.54
CA VAL A 120 -26.08 -15.20 -2.28
C VAL A 120 -26.79 -16.39 -2.92
N LEU A 121 -26.05 -17.33 -3.52
CA LEU A 121 -26.64 -18.53 -4.14
C LEU A 121 -27.40 -19.37 -3.11
N PHE A 122 -26.80 -19.63 -1.94
CA PHE A 122 -27.45 -20.38 -0.86
C PHE A 122 -28.63 -19.64 -0.24
N LEU A 123 -28.57 -18.31 -0.15
CA LEU A 123 -29.69 -17.49 0.29
C LEU A 123 -30.90 -17.65 -0.63
N ILE A 124 -30.70 -17.59 -1.95
CA ILE A 124 -31.77 -17.76 -2.95
C ILE A 124 -32.34 -19.18 -2.89
N LEU A 125 -31.49 -20.20 -2.88
CA LEU A 125 -31.93 -21.60 -2.81
C LEU A 125 -32.65 -21.92 -1.49
N GLY A 126 -32.24 -21.29 -0.39
CA GLY A 126 -32.92 -21.35 0.90
C GLY A 126 -34.30 -20.67 0.86
N ALA A 127 -34.44 -19.54 0.17
CA ALA A 127 -35.73 -18.88 -0.03
C ALA A 127 -36.73 -19.74 -0.83
N PHE A 128 -36.25 -20.56 -1.77
CA PHE A 128 -37.06 -21.55 -2.49
C PHE A 128 -37.29 -22.87 -1.71
N GLY A 129 -36.74 -23.00 -0.49
CA GLY A 129 -36.96 -24.15 0.38
C GLY A 129 -36.13 -25.41 0.06
N PHE A 130 -35.16 -25.31 -0.85
CA PHE A 130 -34.33 -26.46 -1.26
C PHE A 130 -33.10 -26.71 -0.37
N VAL A 131 -32.82 -25.83 0.59
CA VAL A 131 -31.58 -25.85 1.40
C VAL A 131 -31.89 -25.94 2.89
N THR A 132 -31.26 -26.92 3.54
CA THR A 132 -31.29 -27.07 5.00
C THR A 132 -30.18 -26.21 5.64
N MET A 133 -30.38 -25.77 6.91
CA MET A 133 -29.36 -25.00 7.65
C MET A 133 -27.99 -25.68 7.66
N TRP A 134 -27.96 -27.02 7.68
CA TRP A 134 -26.73 -27.80 7.67
C TRP A 134 -25.95 -27.68 6.36
N GLY A 135 -26.64 -27.66 5.21
CA GLY A 135 -26.01 -27.46 3.90
C GLY A 135 -25.44 -26.05 3.74
N ALA A 136 -26.09 -25.04 4.31
CA ALA A 136 -25.59 -23.66 4.32
C ALA A 136 -24.31 -23.52 5.16
N VAL A 137 -24.26 -24.16 6.34
CA VAL A 137 -23.05 -24.16 7.19
C VAL A 137 -21.90 -24.89 6.50
N PHE A 138 -22.16 -26.05 5.89
CA PHE A 138 -21.15 -26.78 5.13
C PHE A 138 -20.58 -25.95 3.97
N ALA A 139 -21.44 -25.22 3.25
CA ALA A 139 -21.02 -24.36 2.17
C ALA A 139 -20.13 -23.21 2.66
N ASP A 140 -20.50 -22.50 3.73
CA ASP A 140 -19.69 -21.40 4.28
C ASP A 140 -18.31 -21.90 4.73
N VAL A 141 -18.25 -23.03 5.44
CA VAL A 141 -16.97 -23.63 5.84
C VAL A 141 -16.16 -24.07 4.61
N GLY A 142 -16.79 -24.69 3.60
CA GLY A 142 -16.14 -25.06 2.34
C GLY A 142 -15.55 -23.86 1.59
N VAL A 143 -16.30 -22.75 1.54
CA VAL A 143 -15.85 -21.48 0.96
C VAL A 143 -14.63 -20.94 1.69
N THR A 144 -14.66 -20.94 3.03
CA THR A 144 -13.51 -20.44 3.82
C THR A 144 -12.25 -21.25 3.53
N LEU A 145 -12.38 -22.58 3.38
CA LEU A 145 -11.26 -23.46 3.06
C LEU A 145 -10.69 -23.18 1.67
N ILE A 146 -11.56 -22.98 0.67
CA ILE A 146 -11.16 -22.60 -0.70
C ILE A 146 -10.50 -21.21 -0.71
N ALA A 147 -11.06 -20.24 0.02
CA ALA A 147 -10.51 -18.89 0.12
C ALA A 147 -9.12 -18.87 0.79
N VAL A 148 -8.89 -19.72 1.79
CA VAL A 148 -7.58 -19.89 2.41
C VAL A 148 -6.59 -20.49 1.41
N LEU A 149 -6.98 -21.55 0.69
CA LEU A 149 -6.14 -22.15 -0.35
C LEU A 149 -5.80 -21.15 -1.46
N ASN A 150 -6.75 -20.32 -1.89
CA ASN A 150 -6.49 -19.28 -2.88
C ASN A 150 -5.61 -18.16 -2.31
N SER A 151 -5.75 -17.82 -1.03
CA SER A 151 -4.86 -16.86 -0.34
C SER A 151 -3.40 -17.33 -0.34
N LEU A 152 -3.12 -18.63 -0.28
CA LEU A 152 -1.76 -19.17 -0.40
C LEU A 152 -1.11 -18.85 -1.75
N ARG A 153 -1.88 -18.52 -2.79
CA ARG A 153 -1.34 -18.06 -4.07
C ARG A 153 -0.56 -16.74 -3.93
N ALA A 154 -0.89 -15.93 -2.93
CA ALA A 154 -0.16 -14.69 -2.64
C ALA A 154 1.30 -14.96 -2.23
N LEU A 155 1.61 -16.11 -1.63
CA LEU A 155 2.98 -16.51 -1.25
C LEU A 155 3.87 -16.81 -2.46
N LYS A 156 3.29 -17.06 -3.65
CA LYS A 156 4.06 -17.32 -4.88
C LYS A 156 4.39 -16.04 -5.65
N ILE A 157 3.95 -14.88 -5.17
CA ILE A 157 4.24 -13.60 -5.81
C ILE A 157 5.72 -13.26 -5.58
N LYS A 158 6.48 -13.12 -6.67
CA LYS A 158 7.88 -12.69 -6.70
C LYS A 158 8.01 -11.32 -7.36
#